data_AF-A0A0J9S226-F1
#
_entry.id   AF-A0A0J9S226-F1
#
_cell.length_a   1.000
_cell.length_b   1.000
_cell.length_c   1.000
_cell.angle_alpha   90.00
_cell.angle_beta   90.00
_cell.angle_gamma   90.00
#
_symmetry.space_group_name_H-M   'P 1'
#
loop_
_entity.id
_entity.type
_entity.pdbx_description
1 polymer ?
#
loop_
_entity_poly.entity_id
_entity_poly.type
_entity_poly.pdbx_seq_one_letter_code
_entity_poly.pdbx_strand_id
1 'polypeptide(L)'
;MAQGKAHYGFFDNIKKYFDQENKFDSKTEIGNDYFCTDIKDHSGGFTQITKYCKDFVNFFTFLKKNIKNDPNLLIDEQYPEFLNYWLNDKLRGSSITDAVRAYFYKELEGNYYLFDRERKLKGNIYDIENNGYIKMNLLYRLYKKYYKLKDKAETDCSDFLKYCKDNYTIALKKCYDDRDRA
;
A
#
# COMPACT_ATOMS: atom_id res chain seq x y z
N MET A 1 -14.31 7.93 13.56
CA MET A 1 -12.95 7.35 13.58
C MET A 1 -12.12 8.16 12.59
N ALA A 2 -10.93 8.61 12.99
CA ALA A 2 -10.15 9.55 12.19
C ALA A 2 -9.51 8.82 11.00
N GLN A 3 -9.92 9.17 9.78
CA GLN A 3 -9.20 8.80 8.56
C GLN A 3 -7.89 9.60 8.54
N GLY A 4 -6.81 8.97 8.09
CA GLY A 4 -5.54 9.66 7.94
C GLY A 4 -5.42 10.31 6.57
N LYS A 5 -4.71 11.44 6.53
CA LYS A 5 -4.43 12.16 5.28
C LYS A 5 -3.56 11.30 4.35
N ALA A 6 -3.78 11.43 3.05
CA ALA A 6 -2.92 10.80 2.05
C ALA A 6 -1.49 11.38 2.06
N HIS A 7 -0.49 10.51 2.11
CA HIS A 7 0.94 10.86 1.99
C HIS A 7 1.49 10.35 0.66
N TYR A 8 1.87 11.28 -0.23
CA TYR A 8 2.27 10.98 -1.61
C TYR A 8 3.78 10.85 -1.81
N GLY A 9 4.61 11.07 -0.78
CA GLY A 9 6.06 11.14 -0.93
C GLY A 9 6.66 9.90 -1.62
N PHE A 10 6.19 8.70 -1.27
CA PHE A 10 6.75 7.45 -1.79
C PHE A 10 6.64 7.31 -3.32
N PHE A 11 5.80 8.13 -3.98
CA PHE A 11 5.69 8.13 -5.43
C PHE A 11 6.99 8.58 -6.13
N ASP A 12 7.82 9.38 -5.46
CA ASP A 12 9.11 9.84 -6.01
C ASP A 12 10.06 8.68 -6.32
N ASN A 13 9.93 7.56 -5.58
CA ASN A 13 10.71 6.34 -5.78
C ASN A 13 9.84 5.12 -6.12
N ILE A 14 8.63 5.33 -6.68
CA ILE A 14 7.63 4.26 -6.88
C ILE A 14 8.16 3.03 -7.60
N LYS A 15 9.07 3.20 -8.57
CA LYS A 15 9.68 2.07 -9.29
C LYS A 15 10.43 1.12 -8.36
N LYS A 16 11.19 1.66 -7.41
CA LYS A 16 11.95 0.84 -6.46
C LYS A 16 10.98 0.01 -5.60
N TYR A 17 9.87 0.60 -5.17
CA TYR A 17 8.82 -0.11 -4.44
C TYR A 17 8.14 -1.19 -5.29
N PHE A 18 7.86 -0.96 -6.58
CA PHE A 18 7.37 -2.01 -7.47
C PHE A 18 8.36 -3.17 -7.60
N ASP A 19 9.66 -2.86 -7.70
CA ASP A 19 10.69 -3.89 -7.79
C ASP A 19 10.78 -4.74 -6.52
N GLN A 20 10.54 -4.13 -5.34
CA GLN A 20 10.42 -4.87 -4.09
C GLN A 20 9.12 -5.69 -4.02
N GLU A 21 7.98 -5.10 -4.41
CA GLU A 21 6.69 -5.80 -4.43
C GLU A 21 6.73 -7.02 -5.36
N ASN A 22 7.41 -6.92 -6.51
CA ASN A 22 7.57 -8.03 -7.46
C ASN A 22 8.49 -9.15 -6.95
N LYS A 23 9.46 -8.82 -6.08
CA LYS A 23 10.38 -9.80 -5.47
C LYS A 23 9.81 -10.45 -4.21
N PHE A 24 8.85 -9.78 -3.57
CA PHE A 24 8.24 -10.24 -2.34
C PHE A 24 7.39 -11.50 -2.57
N ASP A 25 7.68 -12.56 -1.82
CA ASP A 25 6.85 -13.76 -1.74
C ASP A 25 6.46 -13.99 -0.27
N SER A 26 5.17 -13.88 0.03
CA SER A 26 4.67 -14.00 1.40
C SER A 26 4.79 -15.41 1.98
N LYS A 27 5.12 -16.43 1.18
CA LYS A 27 5.36 -17.80 1.64
C LYS A 27 6.76 -18.03 2.20
N THR A 28 7.74 -17.23 1.76
CA THR A 28 9.16 -17.44 2.10
C THR A 28 9.68 -16.42 3.12
N GLU A 29 8.99 -15.29 3.27
CA GLU A 29 9.40 -14.23 4.20
C GLU A 29 8.84 -14.48 5.61
N ILE A 30 9.70 -14.38 6.63
CA ILE A 30 9.38 -14.72 8.02
C ILE A 30 9.35 -13.45 8.86
N GLY A 31 8.17 -12.83 8.98
CA GLY A 31 7.88 -11.80 9.96
C GLY A 31 7.22 -12.36 11.23
N ASN A 32 7.19 -11.58 12.32
CA ASN A 32 6.45 -11.96 13.53
C ASN A 32 4.95 -11.67 13.36
N ASP A 33 4.27 -12.54 12.61
CA ASP A 33 2.88 -12.35 12.18
C ASP A 33 1.84 -13.11 13.04
N TYR A 34 2.27 -13.76 14.13
CA TYR A 34 1.41 -14.62 14.94
C TYR A 34 0.16 -13.89 15.46
N PHE A 35 0.29 -12.62 15.88
CA PHE A 35 -0.84 -11.83 16.37
C PHE A 35 -1.95 -11.62 15.32
N CYS A 36 -1.64 -11.78 14.02
CA CYS A 36 -2.63 -11.64 12.94
C CYS A 36 -3.74 -12.69 13.01
N THR A 37 -3.52 -13.84 13.68
CA THR A 37 -4.58 -14.84 13.90
C THR A 37 -5.55 -14.41 15.00
N ASP A 38 -5.12 -13.52 15.89
CA ASP A 38 -5.87 -13.12 17.08
C ASP A 38 -6.70 -11.85 16.85
N ILE A 39 -6.51 -11.17 15.70
CA ILE A 39 -7.38 -10.09 15.23
C ILE A 39 -8.77 -10.69 14.95
N LYS A 40 -9.63 -10.62 15.97
CA LYS A 40 -10.85 -11.44 16.16
C LYS A 40 -11.69 -11.64 14.89
N ASP A 41 -11.72 -12.90 14.45
CA ASP A 41 -12.62 -13.41 13.42
C ASP A 41 -14.03 -13.66 13.97
N HIS A 42 -14.83 -12.60 14.13
CA HIS A 42 -16.19 -12.74 14.67
C HIS A 42 -17.27 -13.00 13.60
N SER A 43 -16.91 -13.10 12.31
CA SER A 43 -17.92 -13.20 11.23
C SER A 43 -17.61 -14.19 10.11
N GLY A 44 -16.47 -14.90 10.14
CA GLY A 44 -16.04 -15.75 9.02
C GLY A 44 -15.58 -14.97 7.77
N GLY A 45 -15.77 -13.63 7.75
CA GLY A 45 -15.26 -12.73 6.72
C GLY A 45 -13.79 -12.31 6.90
N PHE A 46 -13.12 -12.73 7.98
CA PHE A 46 -11.79 -12.23 8.35
C PHE A 46 -10.61 -13.05 7.79
N THR A 47 -10.84 -14.14 7.07
CA THR A 47 -9.73 -14.93 6.47
C THR A 47 -8.84 -14.09 5.56
N GLN A 48 -9.43 -13.15 4.81
CA GLN A 48 -8.70 -12.18 4.00
C GLN A 48 -7.93 -11.16 4.85
N ILE A 49 -8.49 -10.73 5.99
CA ILE A 49 -7.84 -9.80 6.91
C ILE A 49 -6.63 -10.44 7.57
N THR A 50 -6.78 -11.66 8.09
CA THR A 50 -5.65 -12.43 8.62
C THR A 50 -4.58 -12.59 7.56
N LYS A 51 -4.95 -12.94 6.32
CA LYS A 51 -4.00 -13.04 5.20
C LYS A 51 -3.27 -11.71 4.96
N TYR A 52 -3.99 -10.60 4.80
CA TYR A 52 -3.38 -9.31 4.50
C TYR A 52 -2.55 -8.77 5.67
N CYS A 53 -2.93 -9.07 6.91
CA CYS A 53 -2.11 -8.80 8.08
C CYS A 53 -0.77 -9.52 7.99
N LYS A 54 -0.78 -10.83 7.71
CA LYS A 54 0.43 -11.63 7.56
C LYS A 54 1.29 -11.14 6.40
N ASP A 55 0.67 -10.92 5.23
CA ASP A 55 1.37 -10.39 4.06
C ASP A 55 2.00 -9.02 4.37
N PHE A 56 1.31 -8.14 5.10
CA PHE A 56 1.84 -6.82 5.52
C PHE A 56 3.05 -6.95 6.45
N VAL A 57 2.95 -7.76 7.50
CA VAL A 57 4.04 -7.99 8.46
C VAL A 57 5.27 -8.58 7.78
N ASN A 58 5.05 -9.55 6.90
CA ASN A 58 6.12 -10.20 6.13
C ASN A 58 6.72 -9.22 5.13
N PHE A 59 5.92 -8.38 4.46
CA PHE A 59 6.43 -7.40 3.51
C PHE A 59 7.22 -6.28 4.21
N PHE A 60 6.76 -5.81 5.37
CA PHE A 60 7.54 -4.90 6.22
C PHE A 60 8.90 -5.50 6.58
N THR A 61 8.91 -6.75 7.03
CA THR A 61 10.14 -7.45 7.43
C THR A 61 11.10 -7.61 6.25
N PHE A 62 10.58 -7.98 5.08
CA PHE A 62 11.33 -8.09 3.83
C PHE A 62 11.96 -6.75 3.42
N LEU A 63 11.17 -5.67 3.38
CA LEU A 63 11.67 -4.34 3.03
C LEU A 63 12.76 -3.88 4.00
N LYS A 64 12.52 -4.04 5.30
CA LYS A 64 13.49 -3.67 6.33
C LYS A 64 14.81 -4.43 6.18
N LYS A 65 14.76 -5.75 5.91
CA LYS A 65 15.95 -6.57 5.65
C LYS A 65 16.70 -6.11 4.41
N ASN A 66 15.99 -5.81 3.33
CA ASN A 66 16.62 -5.37 2.08
C ASN A 66 17.24 -3.98 2.21
N ILE A 67 16.59 -3.04 2.91
CA ILE A 67 17.17 -1.72 3.24
C ILE A 67 18.43 -1.87 4.10
N LYS A 68 18.42 -2.78 5.08
CA LYS A 68 19.61 -3.03 5.90
C LYS A 68 20.79 -3.56 5.07
N ASN A 69 20.51 -4.41 4.08
CA ASN A 69 21.53 -5.00 3.21
C ASN A 69 22.02 -4.02 2.13
N ASP A 70 21.16 -3.12 1.67
CA ASP A 70 21.46 -2.05 0.72
C ASP A 70 20.80 -0.74 1.18
N PRO A 71 21.52 0.11 1.95
CA PRO A 71 20.98 1.38 2.44
C PRO A 71 20.53 2.34 1.33
N ASN A 72 21.04 2.18 0.10
CA ASN A 72 20.65 3.02 -1.03
C ASN A 72 19.38 2.51 -1.75
N LEU A 73 18.82 1.37 -1.32
CA LEU A 73 17.69 0.74 -1.98
C LEU A 73 16.43 1.61 -1.96
N LEU A 74 16.19 2.35 -0.88
CA LEU A 74 14.99 3.17 -0.67
C LEU A 74 15.39 4.48 0.03
N ILE A 75 16.18 5.27 -0.71
CA ILE A 75 16.91 6.48 -0.28
C ILE A 75 16.08 7.45 0.60
N ASP A 76 14.76 7.50 0.43
CA ASP A 76 13.89 8.47 1.12
C ASP A 76 13.14 7.92 2.35
N GLU A 77 13.42 6.69 2.79
CA GLU A 77 12.82 6.00 3.97
C GLU A 77 11.27 5.94 4.02
N GLN A 78 10.54 6.40 3.00
CA GLN A 78 9.05 6.46 2.94
C GLN A 78 8.36 5.09 2.74
N TYR A 79 9.06 4.01 3.07
CA TYR A 79 8.49 2.67 2.96
C TYR A 79 7.33 2.42 3.94
N PRO A 80 7.23 3.06 5.13
CA PRO A 80 6.03 2.98 5.96
C PRO A 80 4.79 3.53 5.25
N GLU A 81 4.89 4.68 4.58
CA GLU A 81 3.79 5.31 3.84
C GLU A 81 3.39 4.46 2.63
N PHE A 82 4.37 3.92 1.90
CA PHE A 82 4.12 2.96 0.82
C PHE A 82 3.40 1.71 1.34
N LEU A 83 3.87 1.11 2.44
CA LEU A 83 3.24 -0.06 3.06
C LEU A 83 1.81 0.23 3.51
N ASN A 84 1.57 1.41 4.08
CA ASN A 84 0.22 1.83 4.47
C ASN A 84 -0.72 1.93 3.27
N TYR A 85 -0.26 2.55 2.18
CA TYR A 85 -1.00 2.59 0.93
C TYR A 85 -1.25 1.18 0.38
N TRP A 86 -0.21 0.33 0.36
CA TRP A 86 -0.30 -1.04 -0.15
C TRP A 86 -1.35 -1.84 0.63
N LEU A 87 -1.38 -1.73 1.96
CA LEU A 87 -2.38 -2.39 2.79
C LEU A 87 -3.79 -1.85 2.54
N ASN A 88 -3.94 -0.53 2.41
CA ASN A 88 -5.21 0.11 2.06
C ASN A 88 -5.75 -0.44 0.72
N ASP A 89 -4.88 -0.57 -0.28
CA ASP A 89 -5.26 -1.09 -1.60
C ASP A 89 -5.68 -2.56 -1.54
N LYS A 90 -4.97 -3.41 -0.79
CA LYS A 90 -5.39 -4.81 -0.57
C LYS A 90 -6.75 -4.91 0.10
N LEU A 91 -6.97 -4.15 1.17
CA LEU A 91 -8.22 -4.21 1.94
C LEU A 91 -9.41 -3.66 1.15
N ARG A 92 -9.22 -2.57 0.39
CA ARG A 92 -10.28 -1.93 -0.41
C ARG A 92 -10.53 -2.63 -1.75
N GLY A 93 -9.56 -3.38 -2.26
CA GLY A 93 -9.74 -4.30 -3.38
C GLY A 93 -10.55 -5.56 -3.01
N SER A 94 -10.83 -5.77 -1.73
CA SER A 94 -11.62 -6.87 -1.19
C SER A 94 -13.02 -6.44 -0.77
N SER A 95 -13.91 -7.41 -0.54
CA SER A 95 -15.26 -7.19 -0.03
C SER A 95 -15.31 -6.85 1.48
N ILE A 96 -14.29 -6.16 2.00
CA ILE A 96 -14.16 -5.79 3.42
C ILE A 96 -14.88 -4.46 3.64
N THR A 97 -15.78 -4.41 4.63
CA THR A 97 -16.54 -3.20 4.95
C THR A 97 -15.67 -2.15 5.66
N ASP A 98 -16.08 -0.88 5.57
CA ASP A 98 -15.38 0.23 6.23
C ASP A 98 -15.27 0.05 7.75
N ALA A 99 -16.32 -0.46 8.40
CA ALA A 99 -16.31 -0.72 9.84
C ALA A 99 -15.27 -1.79 10.22
N VAL A 100 -15.19 -2.86 9.44
CA VAL A 100 -14.22 -3.93 9.65
C VAL A 100 -12.80 -3.43 9.37
N ARG A 101 -12.60 -2.64 8.30
CA ARG A 101 -11.30 -2.04 7.98
C ARG A 101 -10.82 -1.11 9.10
N ALA A 102 -11.70 -0.27 9.64
CA ALA A 102 -11.37 0.63 10.75
C ALA A 102 -10.98 -0.13 12.03
N TYR A 103 -11.69 -1.21 12.36
CA TYR A 103 -11.32 -2.10 13.47
C TYR A 103 -9.94 -2.73 13.23
N PHE A 104 -9.71 -3.26 12.04
CA PHE A 104 -8.43 -3.86 11.66
C PHE A 104 -7.25 -2.90 11.84
N TYR A 105 -7.35 -1.66 11.33
CA TYR A 105 -6.27 -0.68 11.48
C TYR A 105 -5.97 -0.36 12.94
N LYS A 106 -7.00 -0.27 13.80
CA LYS A 106 -6.82 -0.07 15.24
C LYS A 106 -6.08 -1.24 15.90
N GLU A 107 -6.43 -2.47 15.55
CA GLU A 107 -5.75 -3.65 16.08
C GLU A 107 -4.30 -3.72 15.58
N LEU A 108 -4.05 -3.43 14.31
CA LEU A 108 -2.70 -3.42 13.73
C LEU A 108 -1.82 -2.32 14.35
N GLU A 109 -2.35 -1.11 14.54
CA GLU A 109 -1.67 -0.01 15.24
C GLU A 109 -1.46 -0.34 16.73
N GLY A 110 -2.37 -1.09 17.36
CA GLY A 110 -2.19 -1.58 18.72
C GLY A 110 -1.04 -2.58 18.85
N ASN A 111 -0.71 -3.32 17.79
CA ASN A 111 0.20 -4.48 17.84
C ASN A 111 1.50 -4.30 17.03
N TYR A 112 1.74 -3.16 16.37
CA TYR A 112 2.90 -3.01 15.48
C TYR A 112 4.25 -3.28 16.16
N TYR A 113 4.35 -2.99 17.46
CA TYR A 113 5.57 -3.19 18.24
C TYR A 113 6.03 -4.66 18.31
N LEU A 114 5.13 -5.62 18.03
CA LEU A 114 5.45 -7.04 18.01
C LEU A 114 6.41 -7.41 16.86
N PHE A 115 6.35 -6.67 15.74
CA PHE A 115 7.21 -6.92 14.56
C PHE A 115 8.08 -5.72 14.17
N ASP A 116 7.76 -4.51 14.65
CA ASP A 116 8.54 -3.29 14.43
C ASP A 116 9.02 -2.66 15.76
N ARG A 117 10.10 -3.23 16.31
CA ARG A 117 10.73 -2.72 17.54
C ARG A 117 11.31 -1.30 17.39
N GLU A 118 11.67 -0.91 16.17
CA GLU A 118 12.22 0.42 15.87
C GLU A 118 11.14 1.49 15.72
N ARG A 119 9.87 1.08 15.70
CA ARG A 119 8.69 1.95 15.65
C ARG A 119 8.66 2.85 14.40
N LYS A 120 9.20 2.38 13.29
CA LYS A 120 9.14 3.05 11.98
C LYS A 120 7.70 3.14 11.44
N LEU A 121 6.83 2.21 11.79
CA LEU A 121 5.41 2.21 11.45
C LEU A 121 4.54 3.05 12.38
N LYS A 122 5.09 3.59 13.48
CA LYS A 122 4.33 4.40 14.44
C LYS A 122 3.76 5.63 13.73
N GLY A 123 2.44 5.78 13.75
CA GLY A 123 1.74 6.87 13.07
C GLY A 123 1.58 6.69 11.55
N ASN A 124 2.08 5.59 10.98
CA ASN A 124 1.98 5.25 9.56
C ASN A 124 0.99 4.10 9.30
N ILE A 125 0.21 3.65 10.29
CA ILE A 125 -0.80 2.60 10.13
C ILE A 125 -2.17 3.24 10.27
N TYR A 126 -2.87 3.47 9.16
CA TYR A 126 -4.18 4.12 9.19
C TYR A 126 -5.01 3.86 7.93
N ASP A 127 -6.34 3.88 8.06
CA ASP A 127 -7.27 3.89 6.92
C ASP A 127 -7.18 5.25 6.22
N ILE A 128 -6.71 5.25 4.97
CA ILE A 128 -6.58 6.47 4.17
C ILE A 128 -7.98 6.96 3.82
N GLU A 129 -8.22 8.26 3.96
CA GLU A 129 -9.51 8.85 3.58
C GLU A 129 -9.91 8.52 2.15
N ASN A 130 -11.20 8.33 1.89
CA ASN A 130 -11.66 7.75 0.62
C ASN A 130 -11.18 8.54 -0.61
N ASN A 131 -11.24 9.88 -0.57
CA ASN A 131 -10.77 10.72 -1.67
C ASN A 131 -9.25 10.60 -1.85
N GLY A 132 -8.49 10.67 -0.75
CA GLY A 132 -7.04 10.46 -0.75
C GLY A 132 -6.65 9.11 -1.34
N TYR A 133 -7.32 8.03 -0.92
CA TYR A 133 -7.09 6.69 -1.47
C TYR A 133 -7.37 6.63 -2.97
N ILE A 134 -8.51 7.18 -3.44
CA ILE A 134 -8.87 7.17 -4.86
C ILE A 134 -7.78 7.87 -5.69
N LYS A 135 -7.34 9.06 -5.26
CA LYS A 135 -6.28 9.84 -5.93
C LYS A 135 -4.96 9.07 -5.94
N MET A 136 -4.52 8.50 -4.81
CA MET A 136 -3.30 7.68 -4.72
C MET A 136 -3.37 6.43 -5.61
N ASN A 137 -4.50 5.70 -5.59
CA ASN A 137 -4.65 4.48 -6.37
C ASN A 137 -4.62 4.75 -7.89
N LEU A 138 -5.24 5.84 -8.33
CA LEU A 138 -5.13 6.28 -9.72
C LEU A 138 -3.66 6.52 -10.12
N LEU A 139 -2.91 7.24 -9.28
CA LEU A 139 -1.50 7.53 -9.54
C LEU A 139 -0.65 6.25 -9.53
N TYR A 140 -0.86 5.37 -8.55
CA TYR A 140 -0.21 4.07 -8.47
C TYR A 140 -0.45 3.21 -9.70
N ARG A 141 -1.70 3.10 -10.17
CA ARG A 141 -2.03 2.32 -11.37
C ARG A 141 -1.41 2.91 -12.64
N LEU A 142 -1.38 4.24 -12.75
CA LEU A 142 -0.70 4.93 -13.86
C LEU A 142 0.79 4.60 -13.89
N TYR A 143 1.51 4.76 -12.77
CA TYR A 143 2.92 4.41 -12.67
C TYR A 143 3.17 2.92 -12.93
N LYS A 144 2.35 2.04 -12.36
CA LYS A 144 2.50 0.59 -12.53
C LYS A 144 2.39 0.19 -13.99
N LYS A 145 1.45 0.79 -14.73
CA LYS A 145 1.35 0.58 -16.18
C LYS A 145 2.54 1.18 -16.92
N TYR A 146 2.93 2.41 -16.63
CA TYR A 146 4.07 3.08 -17.26
C TYR A 146 5.35 2.24 -17.15
N TYR A 147 5.72 1.78 -15.94
CA TYR A 147 6.93 1.01 -15.75
C TYR A 147 6.84 -0.40 -16.33
N LYS A 148 5.66 -1.03 -16.33
CA LYS A 148 5.46 -2.32 -17.02
C LYS A 148 5.77 -2.24 -18.51
N LEU A 149 5.42 -1.13 -19.16
CA LEU A 149 5.72 -0.90 -20.59
C LEU A 149 7.18 -0.56 -20.82
N LYS A 150 7.73 0.34 -19.97
CA LYS A 150 9.13 0.75 -20.03
C LYS A 150 10.08 -0.45 -19.92
N ASP A 151 9.81 -1.36 -18.98
CA ASP A 151 10.65 -2.53 -18.71
C ASP A 151 10.53 -3.63 -19.78
N LYS A 152 9.39 -3.70 -20.48
CA LYS A 152 9.17 -4.68 -21.55
C LYS A 152 9.76 -4.27 -22.91
N ALA A 153 10.26 -3.04 -23.05
CA ALA A 153 10.58 -2.45 -24.35
C ALA A 153 9.44 -2.64 -25.38
N GLU A 154 8.18 -2.67 -24.91
CA GLU A 154 7.01 -2.91 -25.76
C GLU A 154 6.90 -1.75 -26.76
N THR A 155 6.98 -2.07 -28.05
CA THR A 155 6.96 -1.09 -29.15
C THR A 155 5.58 -0.51 -29.41
N ASP A 156 4.53 -1.08 -28.81
CA ASP A 156 3.15 -0.63 -28.98
C ASP A 156 2.74 0.37 -27.88
N CYS A 157 3.23 1.60 -28.01
CA CYS A 157 2.85 2.74 -27.18
C CYS A 157 1.35 3.08 -27.28
N SER A 158 0.61 2.54 -28.25
CA SER A 158 -0.79 2.91 -28.50
C SER A 158 -1.70 2.50 -27.32
N ASP A 159 -1.50 1.32 -26.76
CA ASP A 159 -2.25 0.81 -25.59
C ASP A 159 -1.93 1.56 -24.30
N PHE A 160 -0.71 2.09 -24.19
CA PHE A 160 -0.34 3.00 -23.11
C PHE A 160 -1.04 4.34 -23.27
N LEU A 161 -0.92 4.95 -24.44
CA LEU A 161 -1.49 6.26 -24.73
C LEU A 161 -3.00 6.24 -24.59
N LYS A 162 -3.67 5.17 -25.02
CA LYS A 162 -5.11 4.96 -24.82
C LYS A 162 -5.47 4.89 -23.34
N TYR A 163 -4.75 4.07 -22.57
CA TYR A 163 -5.00 3.98 -21.13
C TYR A 163 -4.69 5.27 -20.38
N CYS A 164 -3.61 5.96 -20.73
CA CYS A 164 -3.31 7.28 -20.21
C CYS A 164 -4.44 8.23 -20.56
N LYS A 165 -4.87 8.33 -21.81
CA LYS A 165 -5.98 9.20 -22.21
C LYS A 165 -7.26 8.92 -21.40
N ASP A 166 -7.61 7.66 -21.24
CA ASP A 166 -8.82 7.23 -20.54
C ASP A 166 -8.72 7.48 -19.02
N ASN A 167 -7.60 7.12 -18.39
CA ASN A 167 -7.46 7.14 -16.93
C ASN A 167 -6.87 8.46 -16.40
N TYR A 168 -6.00 9.14 -17.15
CA TYR A 168 -5.43 10.43 -16.78
C TYR A 168 -6.51 11.51 -16.78
N THR A 169 -7.42 11.51 -17.77
CA THR A 169 -8.55 12.45 -17.78
C THR A 169 -9.48 12.23 -16.59
N ILE A 170 -9.77 10.96 -16.26
CA ILE A 170 -10.55 10.60 -15.07
C ILE A 170 -9.83 11.04 -13.80
N ALA A 171 -8.52 10.80 -13.72
CA ALA A 171 -7.71 11.16 -12.56
C ALA A 171 -7.63 12.68 -12.39
N LEU A 172 -7.39 13.43 -13.47
CA LEU A 172 -7.42 14.89 -13.48
C LEU A 172 -8.77 15.40 -12.98
N LYS A 173 -9.90 14.94 -13.55
CA LYS A 173 -11.23 15.37 -13.11
C LYS A 173 -11.44 15.10 -11.62
N LYS A 174 -11.14 13.90 -11.14
CA LYS A 174 -11.27 13.58 -9.71
C LYS A 174 -10.32 14.37 -8.81
N CYS A 175 -9.13 14.73 -9.29
CA CYS A 175 -8.17 15.52 -8.52
C CYS A 175 -8.51 17.02 -8.50
N TYR A 176 -9.12 17.56 -9.56
CA TYR A 176 -9.35 19.00 -9.74
C TYR A 176 -10.81 19.44 -9.61
N ASP A 177 -11.80 18.57 -9.83
CA ASP A 177 -13.23 18.90 -9.66
C ASP A 177 -13.65 18.76 -8.19
N ASP A 178 -13.08 17.80 -7.46
CA ASP A 178 -13.11 17.75 -5.98
C ASP A 178 -12.02 18.68 -5.44
N ARG A 179 -12.11 19.98 -5.80
CA ARG A 179 -11.34 21.03 -5.12
C ARG A 179 -11.56 20.82 -3.64
N ASP A 180 -10.47 20.52 -2.93
CA ASP A 180 -10.40 20.61 -1.48
C ASP A 180 -10.91 22.03 -1.14
N ARG A 181 -12.18 22.13 -0.75
CA ARG A 181 -12.74 23.36 -0.20
C ARG A 181 -12.06 23.51 1.15
N ALA A 182 -10.95 24.27 1.13
CA ALA A 182 -10.33 24.84 2.32
C ALA A 182 -11.35 25.63 3.13
#